data_AF-A0A944CVC0-F1
#
_entry.id   AF-A0A944CVC0-F1
#
_cell.length_a   1.000
_cell.length_b   1.000
_cell.length_c   1.000
_cell.angle_alpha   90.00
_cell.angle_beta   90.00
_cell.angle_gamma   90.00
#
_symmetry.space_group_name_H-M   'P 1'
#
loop_
_entity.id
_entity.type
_entity.pdbx_description
1 polymer ?
#
loop_
_entity_poly.entity_id
_entity_poly.type
_entity_poly.pdbx_seq_one_letter_code
_entity_poly.pdbx_strand_id
1 'polypeptide(L)'
;MKIEIVGSDAIQATEELLAIKGLEGSYQTIDEVEREGTLATIVTIVGIVSGTFTIAESIHKWKEKYQKSLDNPNGAKIENVLIVTNDNHRLLLKDATLDQIKEILDKYK
;
A
#
# COMPACT_ATOMS: atom_id res chain seq x y z
N MET A 1 0.43 -11.83 3.30
CA MET A 1 0.13 -10.82 2.26
C MET A 1 1.27 -9.84 2.18
N LYS A 2 1.62 -9.39 0.98
CA LYS A 2 2.65 -8.37 0.75
C LYS A 2 2.06 -7.16 0.06
N ILE A 3 2.65 -5.99 0.31
CA ILE A 3 2.30 -4.74 -0.36
C ILE A 3 3.59 -4.11 -0.85
N GLU A 4 3.70 -3.95 -2.15
CA GLU A 4 4.80 -3.24 -2.80
C GLU A 4 4.38 -1.79 -3.03
N ILE A 5 5.21 -0.85 -2.60
CA ILE A 5 5.01 0.59 -2.78
C ILE A 5 6.25 1.13 -3.48
N VAL A 6 6.06 1.79 -4.62
CA VAL A 6 7.15 2.32 -5.45
C VAL A 6 6.98 3.83 -5.62
N GLY A 7 8.08 4.56 -5.44
CA GLY A 7 8.14 6.01 -5.60
C GLY A 7 9.21 6.64 -4.70
N SER A 8 9.57 7.90 -4.96
CA SER A 8 10.58 8.60 -4.15
C SER A 8 10.16 8.77 -2.68
N ASP A 9 8.86 8.74 -2.40
CA ASP A 9 8.28 8.88 -1.06
C ASP A 9 7.76 7.54 -0.49
N ALA A 10 8.21 6.40 -1.05
CA ALA A 10 7.73 5.06 -0.68
C ALA A 10 7.87 4.75 0.81
N ILE A 11 8.97 5.18 1.44
CA ILE A 11 9.22 4.99 2.88
C ILE A 11 8.14 5.70 3.70
N GLN A 12 7.91 7.00 3.47
CA GLN A 12 6.89 7.75 4.20
C GLN A 12 5.50 7.13 4.01
N ALA A 13 5.14 6.78 2.76
CA ALA A 13 3.85 6.17 2.47
C ALA A 13 3.67 4.83 3.18
N THR A 14 4.75 4.05 3.29
CA THR A 14 4.77 2.77 4.01
C THR A 14 4.56 2.93 5.50
N GLU A 15 5.24 3.88 6.12
CA GLU A 15 5.11 4.15 7.55
C GLU A 15 3.68 4.61 7.89
N GLU A 16 3.09 5.47 7.06
CA GLU A 16 1.71 5.87 7.21
C GLU A 16 0.71 4.71 7.01
N LEU A 17 0.99 3.81 6.08
CA LEU A 17 0.17 2.61 5.86
C LEU A 17 0.21 1.69 7.09
N LEU A 18 1.40 1.45 7.64
CA LEU A 18 1.58 0.62 8.83
C LEU A 18 1.06 1.29 10.11
N ALA A 19 0.86 2.61 10.11
CA ALA A 19 0.18 3.32 11.20
C ALA A 19 -1.35 3.13 11.21
N ILE A 20 -1.95 2.50 10.18
CA ILE A 20 -3.37 2.15 10.18
C ILE A 20 -3.66 1.14 11.29
N LYS A 21 -4.47 1.55 12.26
CA LYS A 21 -4.92 0.68 13.35
C LYS A 21 -5.57 -0.58 12.80
N GLY A 22 -5.06 -1.73 13.24
CA GLY A 22 -5.56 -3.04 12.84
C GLY A 22 -4.71 -3.75 11.80
N LEU A 23 -3.72 -3.07 11.20
CA LEU A 23 -2.68 -3.72 10.40
C LEU A 23 -1.45 -3.98 11.27
N GLU A 24 -0.94 -5.21 11.21
CA GLU A 24 0.32 -5.60 11.83
C GLU A 24 1.26 -6.10 10.74
N GLY A 25 2.47 -5.57 10.71
CA GLY A 25 3.44 -5.90 9.68
C GLY A 25 4.78 -5.23 9.90
N SER A 26 5.70 -5.53 9.00
CA SER A 26 7.01 -4.91 8.90
C SER A 26 7.29 -4.61 7.43
N TYR A 27 8.28 -3.77 7.15
CA TYR A 27 8.69 -3.49 5.78
C TYR A 27 10.20 -3.61 5.60
N GLN A 28 10.60 -3.75 4.35
CA GLN A 28 11.99 -3.65 3.92
C GLN A 28 12.06 -2.63 2.79
N THR A 29 13.13 -1.83 2.77
CA THR A 29 13.43 -0.94 1.65
C THR A 29 14.29 -1.68 0.64
N ILE A 30 13.99 -1.48 -0.64
CA ILE A 30 14.72 -2.02 -1.78
C ILE A 30 15.14 -0.83 -2.64
N ASP A 31 16.43 -0.73 -2.92
CA ASP A 31 16.93 0.22 -3.91
C ASP A 31 16.53 -0.26 -5.30
N GLU A 32 15.78 0.56 -6.03
CA GLU A 32 15.33 0.22 -7.37
C GLU A 32 16.46 0.55 -8.36
N VAL A 33 17.39 -0.39 -8.52
CA VAL A 33 18.64 -0.20 -9.29
C VAL A 33 18.39 0.19 -10.76
N GLU A 34 17.20 -0.13 -11.30
CA GLU A 34 16.81 0.17 -12.69
C GLU A 34 16.23 1.57 -12.90
N ARG A 35 15.87 2.31 -11.83
CA ARG A 35 15.29 3.65 -11.90
C ARG A 35 16.01 4.60 -10.97
N GLU A 36 16.87 5.45 -11.54
CA GLU A 36 17.62 6.44 -10.78
C GLU A 36 16.67 7.38 -10.01
N GLY A 37 16.76 7.34 -8.67
CA GLY A 37 15.95 8.17 -7.78
C GLY A 37 14.58 7.59 -7.37
N THR A 38 14.24 6.37 -7.79
CA THR A 38 13.03 5.67 -7.33
C THR A 38 13.37 4.67 -6.21
N LEU A 39 12.58 4.68 -5.14
CA LEU A 39 12.66 3.72 -4.05
C LEU A 39 11.48 2.76 -4.11
N ALA A 40 11.70 1.53 -3.63
CA ALA A 40 10.62 0.60 -3.38
C ALA A 40 10.64 0.14 -1.92
N THR A 41 9.47 -0.09 -1.36
CA THR A 41 9.32 -0.78 -0.08
C THR A 41 8.42 -1.99 -0.25
N ILE A 42 8.77 -3.07 0.44
CA ILE A 42 7.97 -4.29 0.51
C ILE A 42 7.47 -4.44 1.94
N VAL A 43 6.18 -4.21 2.11
CA VAL A 43 5.47 -4.45 3.37
C VAL A 43 5.05 -5.90 3.42
N THR A 44 5.32 -6.56 4.54
CA THR A 44 4.78 -7.88 4.87
C THR A 44 3.75 -7.72 5.97
N ILE A 45 2.49 -7.97 5.64
CA ILE A 45 1.38 -7.96 6.61
C ILE A 45 1.28 -9.36 7.23
N VAL A 46 1.39 -9.39 8.55
CA VAL A 46 1.35 -10.61 9.38
C VAL A 46 0.07 -10.71 10.23
N GLY A 47 -0.67 -9.61 10.39
CA GLY A 47 -1.91 -9.59 11.16
C GLY A 47 -2.92 -8.57 10.67
N ILE A 48 -4.19 -8.96 10.72
CA ILE A 48 -5.36 -8.09 10.56
C ILE A 48 -6.24 -8.31 11.79
N VAL A 49 -6.15 -7.40 12.77
CA VAL A 49 -6.76 -7.58 14.09
C VAL A 49 -8.11 -6.86 14.25
N SER A 50 -8.56 -6.14 13.22
CA SER A 50 -9.85 -5.45 13.20
C SER A 50 -10.73 -5.87 12.00
N GLY A 51 -11.91 -5.28 11.88
CA GLY A 51 -12.83 -5.55 10.77
C GLY A 51 -12.23 -5.15 9.42
N THR A 52 -12.32 -6.03 8.42
CA THR A 52 -11.73 -5.83 7.08
C THR A 52 -12.31 -4.61 6.38
N PHE A 53 -13.60 -4.30 6.60
CA PHE A 53 -14.22 -3.09 6.07
C PHE A 53 -13.55 -1.79 6.57
N THR A 54 -13.31 -1.66 7.88
CA THR A 54 -12.68 -0.47 8.46
C THR A 54 -11.23 -0.28 7.98
N ILE A 55 -10.50 -1.38 7.80
CA ILE A 55 -9.16 -1.34 7.23
C ILE A 55 -9.22 -0.98 5.75
N ALA A 56 -10.14 -1.55 4.99
CA ALA A 56 -10.33 -1.22 3.58
C ALA A 56 -10.63 0.28 3.39
N GLU A 57 -11.49 0.87 4.23
CA GLU A 57 -11.77 2.31 4.19
C GLU A 57 -10.51 3.14 4.47
N SER A 58 -9.69 2.71 5.43
CA SER A 58 -8.47 3.41 5.81
C SER A 58 -7.40 3.33 4.70
N ILE A 59 -7.23 2.16 4.08
CA ILE A 59 -6.36 1.97 2.92
C ILE A 59 -6.88 2.77 1.72
N HIS A 60 -8.20 2.81 1.50
CA HIS A 60 -8.80 3.61 0.43
C HIS A 60 -8.54 5.10 0.61
N LYS A 61 -8.69 5.64 1.83
CA LYS A 61 -8.35 7.04 2.15
C LYS A 61 -6.86 7.34 2.00
N TRP A 62 -6.00 6.42 2.46
CA TRP A 62 -4.56 6.51 2.29
C TRP A 62 -4.19 6.55 0.79
N LYS A 63 -4.77 5.66 -0.02
CA LYS A 63 -4.62 5.65 -1.49
C LYS A 63 -5.03 7.00 -2.07
N GLU A 64 -6.24 7.51 -1.77
CA GLU A 64 -6.71 8.79 -2.29
C GLU A 64 -5.79 9.96 -1.95
N LYS A 65 -5.21 9.98 -0.74
CA LYS A 65 -4.22 10.99 -0.33
C LYS A 65 -3.02 11.01 -1.29
N TYR A 66 -2.43 9.85 -1.56
CA TYR A 66 -1.24 9.74 -2.42
C TYR A 66 -1.54 9.85 -3.91
N GLN A 67 -2.78 9.60 -4.33
CA GLN A 67 -3.20 9.90 -5.70
C GLN A 67 -3.33 11.40 -5.95
N LYS A 68 -3.98 12.11 -5.03
CA LYS A 68 -4.14 13.57 -5.13
C LYS A 68 -2.80 14.31 -5.07
N SER A 69 -1.77 13.72 -4.45
CA SER A 69 -0.43 14.32 -4.42
C SER A 69 0.32 14.23 -5.75
N LEU A 70 -0.07 13.35 -6.68
CA LEU A 70 0.53 13.27 -8.02
C LEU A 70 0.27 14.52 -8.87
N ASP A 71 -0.87 15.18 -8.65
CA ASP A 71 -1.22 16.43 -9.35
C ASP A 71 -0.50 17.65 -8.74
N ASN A 72 0.23 17.49 -7.64
CA ASN A 72 1.00 18.54 -6.98
C ASN A 72 2.50 18.36 -7.28
N PRO A 73 3.18 19.35 -7.91
CA PRO A 73 4.62 19.28 -8.20
C PRO A 73 5.51 19.01 -6.97
N ASN A 74 5.05 19.43 -5.79
CA ASN A 74 5.72 19.23 -4.49
C ASN A 74 5.04 18.15 -3.63
N GLY A 75 4.09 17.42 -4.19
CA GLY A 75 3.40 16.33 -3.50
C GLY A 75 4.25 15.07 -3.45
N ALA A 76 3.90 14.17 -2.51
CA ALA A 76 4.51 12.86 -2.43
C ALA A 76 4.33 12.09 -3.74
N LYS A 77 5.40 11.50 -4.24
CA LYS A 77 5.42 10.75 -5.50
C LYS A 77 5.39 9.27 -5.20
N ILE A 78 4.20 8.70 -5.34
CA ILE A 78 3.97 7.25 -5.30
C ILE A 78 3.53 6.83 -6.69
N GLU A 79 4.41 6.13 -7.39
CA GLU A 79 4.19 5.69 -8.77
C GLU A 79 3.24 4.49 -8.81
N ASN A 80 3.41 3.56 -7.86
CA ASN A 80 2.71 2.29 -7.87
C ASN A 80 2.49 1.74 -6.46
N VAL A 81 1.33 1.11 -6.23
CA VAL A 81 1.09 0.30 -5.04
C VAL A 81 0.35 -0.98 -5.41
N LEU A 82 0.96 -2.11 -5.09
CA LEU A 82 0.47 -3.44 -5.46
C LEU A 82 0.31 -4.32 -4.21
N ILE A 83 -0.90 -4.80 -3.97
CA ILE A 83 -1.17 -5.82 -2.95
C ILE A 83 -1.08 -7.20 -3.60
N VAL A 84 -0.37 -8.12 -2.93
CA VAL A 84 -0.22 -9.53 -3.34
C VAL A 84 -0.56 -10.44 -2.16
N THR A 85 -1.55 -11.32 -2.34
CA THR A 85 -1.92 -12.34 -1.35
C THR A 85 -1.07 -13.59 -1.49
N ASN A 86 -1.14 -14.49 -0.51
CA ASN A 86 -0.34 -15.72 -0.50
C ASN A 86 -0.74 -16.69 -1.63
N ASP A 87 -1.97 -16.59 -2.13
CA ASP A 87 -2.50 -17.35 -3.27
C ASP A 87 -2.32 -16.62 -4.62
N ASN A 88 -1.41 -15.63 -4.68
CA ASN A 88 -1.05 -14.86 -5.86
C ASN A 88 -2.17 -14.00 -6.48
N HIS A 89 -3.26 -13.70 -5.76
CA HIS A 89 -4.14 -12.61 -6.19
C HIS A 89 -3.41 -11.27 -6.05
N ARG A 90 -3.61 -10.41 -7.06
CA ARG A 90 -2.94 -9.12 -7.18
C ARG A 90 -3.97 -8.03 -7.33
N LEU A 91 -3.81 -6.94 -6.57
CA LEU A 91 -4.62 -5.74 -6.71
C LEU A 91 -3.72 -4.52 -6.82
N LEU A 92 -3.80 -3.83 -7.96
CA LEU A 92 -3.21 -2.52 -8.16
C LEU A 92 -4.10 -1.47 -7.52
N LEU A 93 -3.60 -0.71 -6.55
CA LEU A 93 -4.44 0.22 -5.80
C LEU A 93 -4.88 1.45 -6.59
N LYS A 94 -4.16 1.85 -7.65
CA LYS A 94 -4.46 3.06 -8.43
C LYS A 94 -5.96 3.18 -8.76
N ASP A 95 -6.57 2.13 -9.28
CA ASP A 95 -7.99 2.18 -9.67
C ASP A 95 -8.88 1.27 -8.81
N ALA A 96 -8.34 0.73 -7.71
CA ALA A 96 -9.07 -0.16 -6.83
C ALA A 96 -10.21 0.56 -6.09
N THR A 97 -11.41 -0.04 -6.11
CA THR A 97 -12.55 0.42 -5.31
C THR A 97 -12.44 -0.05 -3.86
N LEU A 98 -13.21 0.57 -2.96
CA LEU A 98 -13.32 0.12 -1.57
C LEU A 98 -13.67 -1.37 -1.47
N ASP A 99 -14.61 -1.85 -2.28
CA ASP A 99 -15.04 -3.24 -2.29
C ASP A 99 -13.93 -4.20 -2.74
N GLN A 100 -13.14 -3.81 -3.76
CA GLN A 100 -12.00 -4.62 -4.21
C GLN A 100 -10.90 -4.68 -3.16
N ILE A 101 -10.64 -3.58 -2.45
CA ILE A 101 -9.69 -3.55 -1.33
C ILE A 101 -10.20 -4.45 -0.21
N LYS A 102 -11.48 -4.37 0.13
CA LYS A 102 -12.07 -5.26 1.14
C LYS A 102 -11.97 -6.73 0.72
N GLU A 103 -12.29 -7.06 -0.53
CA GLU A 103 -12.24 -8.43 -1.04
C GLU A 103 -10.83 -9.03 -0.92
N ILE A 104 -9.79 -8.28 -1.29
CA ILE A 104 -8.42 -8.80 -1.19
C ILE A 104 -7.97 -8.96 0.28
N LEU A 105 -8.44 -8.09 1.19
CA LEU A 105 -8.18 -8.25 2.63
C LEU A 105 -8.94 -9.44 3.23
N ASP A 106 -10.16 -9.72 2.76
CA ASP A 106 -10.95 -10.88 3.20
C ASP A 106 -10.27 -12.20 2.79
N LYS A 107 -9.57 -12.24 1.65
CA LYS A 107 -8.75 -13.40 1.20
C LYS A 107 -7.50 -13.65 2.04
N TYR A 108 -7.06 -12.68 2.84
CA TYR A 108 -5.91 -12.84 3.72
C TYR A 108 -6.26 -13.57 5.02
N LYS A 109 -7.50 -13.45 5.49
CA LYS A 109 -8.00 -14.15 6.69
C LYS A 109 -8.12 -15.64 6.44
#